data_AF-A0A6J1IXR7-F1
#
_entry.id   AF-A0A6J1IXR7-F1
#
_cell.length_a   1.000
_cell.length_b   1.000
_cell.length_c   1.000
_cell.angle_alpha   90.00
_cell.angle_beta   90.00
_cell.angle_gamma   90.00
#
_symmetry.space_group_name_H-M   'P 1'
#
loop_
_entity.id
_entity.type
_entity.pdbx_description
1 polymer ?
#
loop_
_entity_poly.entity_id
_entity_poly.type
_entity_poly.pdbx_seq_one_letter_code
_entity_poly.pdbx_strand_id
1 'polypeptide(L)'
;MFRTLFCRILFIIVIKKLQSRSLPLLSLNSRLIVLLAWRKENVGIYDFAVEGNALKAIELTEEVAHGLLEKNEGLHFDLLSLHFVELVCSRKCTEALEFAQVKLAPFGKLHKYVEKLEDSMALLAYEEPEKSPMFHLLSMDYRQRVAENLNREILAHANLPSYTAMERLIKQATVVRQSLSQELGKDGPSPFSLRDFLKS
;
A
#
# COMPACT_ATOMS: atom_id res chain seq x y z
N MET A 1 6.70 -2.73 29.97
CA MET A 1 7.37 -1.70 29.13
C MET A 1 8.70 -2.17 28.51
N PHE A 2 9.52 -2.98 29.19
CA PHE A 2 10.82 -3.44 28.66
C PHE A 2 10.76 -4.46 27.50
N ARG A 3 9.73 -5.32 27.43
CA ARG A 3 9.62 -6.36 26.39
C ARG A 3 9.40 -5.80 24.98
N THR A 4 8.64 -4.71 24.84
CA THR A 4 8.39 -4.05 23.55
C THR A 4 9.63 -3.32 23.03
N LEU A 5 10.38 -2.66 23.92
CA LEU A 5 11.63 -1.99 23.55
C LEU A 5 12.73 -2.98 23.15
N PHE A 6 12.82 -4.11 23.85
CA PHE A 6 13.79 -5.17 23.52
C PHE A 6 13.50 -5.80 22.15
N CYS A 7 12.24 -6.06 21.82
CA CYS A 7 11.86 -6.54 20.47
C CYS A 7 12.18 -5.51 19.37
N ARG A 8 11.91 -4.20 19.58
CA ARG A 8 12.23 -3.15 18.60
C ARG A 8 13.73 -3.00 18.38
N ILE A 9 14.53 -3.05 19.45
CA ILE A 9 16.00 -2.97 19.36
C ILE A 9 16.55 -4.22 18.65
N LEU A 10 16.08 -5.42 19.01
CA LEU A 10 16.51 -6.65 18.36
C LEU A 10 16.12 -6.70 16.88
N PHE A 11 14.95 -6.18 16.52
CA PHE A 11 14.46 -6.07 15.15
C PHE A 11 15.33 -5.12 14.31
N ILE A 12 15.63 -3.93 14.83
CA ILE A 12 16.53 -2.97 14.16
C ILE A 12 17.95 -3.53 14.03
N ILE A 13 18.46 -4.24 15.05
CA ILE A 13 19.77 -4.90 15.00
C ILE A 13 19.78 -6.02 13.95
N VAL A 14 18.74 -6.85 13.88
CA VAL A 14 18.64 -7.94 12.90
C VAL A 14 18.52 -7.39 11.47
N ILE A 15 17.74 -6.33 11.25
CA ILE A 15 17.62 -5.67 9.95
C ILE A 15 18.94 -5.01 9.53
N LYS A 16 19.62 -4.26 10.43
CA LYS A 16 20.95 -3.70 10.16
C LYS A 16 22.00 -4.77 9.88
N LYS A 17 21.92 -5.91 10.58
CA LYS A 17 22.83 -7.06 10.40
C LYS A 17 22.53 -7.87 9.14
N LEU A 18 21.30 -7.80 8.59
CA LEU A 18 20.92 -8.35 7.29
C LEU A 18 21.34 -7.42 6.12
N GLN A 19 21.38 -6.10 6.32
CA GLN A 19 21.87 -5.14 5.32
C GLN A 19 23.41 -5.10 5.21
N SER A 20 24.15 -5.42 6.28
CA SER A 20 25.60 -5.60 6.21
C SER A 20 25.92 -6.95 5.57
N ARG A 21 26.30 -6.94 4.29
CA ARG A 21 26.62 -8.09 3.44
C ARG A 21 27.72 -9.01 4.01
N SER A 22 27.40 -9.87 4.97
CA SER A 22 28.13 -11.11 5.26
C SER A 22 27.47 -11.86 6.42
N LEU A 23 26.52 -12.76 6.18
CA LEU A 23 26.32 -13.96 7.00
C LEU A 23 25.43 -14.97 6.24
N PRO A 24 25.66 -16.27 6.45
CA PRO A 24 25.17 -17.34 5.60
C PRO A 24 23.66 -17.51 5.76
N LEU A 25 23.06 -18.00 4.69
CA LEU A 25 21.68 -18.44 4.53
C LEU A 25 21.06 -18.95 5.83
N LEU A 26 20.35 -18.06 6.54
CA LEU A 26 19.46 -18.48 7.62
C LEU A 26 18.47 -19.50 7.05
N SER A 27 18.26 -20.61 7.78
CA SER A 27 17.41 -21.72 7.32
C SER A 27 16.02 -21.21 6.93
N LEU A 28 15.33 -21.94 6.04
CA LEU A 28 14.01 -21.55 5.51
C LEU A 28 13.00 -21.17 6.63
N ASN A 29 13.09 -21.84 7.78
CA ASN A 29 12.29 -21.57 8.98
C ASN A 29 12.58 -20.21 9.61
N SER A 30 13.85 -19.79 9.66
CA SER A 30 14.25 -18.49 10.19
C SER A 30 13.79 -17.34 9.29
N ARG A 31 13.85 -17.52 7.96
CA ARG A 31 13.30 -16.54 7.00
C ARG A 31 11.79 -16.41 7.14
N LEU A 32 11.08 -17.54 7.30
CA LEU A 32 9.63 -17.54 7.50
C LEU A 32 9.24 -16.80 8.79
N ILE A 33 9.96 -17.00 9.89
CA ILE A 33 9.70 -16.33 11.18
C ILE A 33 9.86 -14.81 11.05
N VAL A 34 10.93 -14.34 10.39
CA VAL A 34 11.14 -12.91 10.15
C VAL A 34 10.04 -12.34 9.26
N LEU A 35 9.63 -13.06 8.21
CA LEU A 35 8.58 -12.63 7.29
C LEU A 35 7.19 -12.60 7.96
N LEU A 36 6.89 -13.55 8.85
CA LEU A 36 5.65 -13.58 9.62
C LEU A 36 5.62 -12.51 10.72
N ALA A 37 6.75 -12.27 11.40
CA ALA A 37 6.88 -11.19 12.37
C ALA A 37 6.73 -9.82 11.70
N TRP A 38 7.43 -9.62 10.58
CA TRP A 38 7.33 -8.41 9.76
C TRP A 38 5.91 -8.22 9.22
N ARG A 39 5.26 -9.28 8.73
CA ARG A 39 3.87 -9.22 8.28
C ARG A 39 2.93 -8.75 9.40
N LYS A 40 3.06 -9.28 10.61
CA LYS A 40 2.19 -8.89 11.73
C LYS A 40 2.32 -7.39 12.08
N GLU A 41 3.51 -6.83 11.93
CA GLU A 41 3.79 -5.42 12.22
C GLU A 41 3.37 -4.49 11.07
N ASN A 42 3.42 -4.97 9.81
CA ASN A 42 3.00 -4.21 8.62
C ASN A 42 1.50 -4.29 8.31
N VAL A 43 0.77 -5.28 8.84
CA VAL A 43 -0.69 -5.38 8.71
C VAL A 43 -1.36 -4.10 9.22
N GLY A 44 -0.89 -3.56 10.34
CA GLY A 44 -1.44 -2.32 10.89
C GLY A 44 -1.28 -1.11 9.95
N ILE A 45 -0.15 -0.98 9.24
CA ILE A 45 0.11 0.17 8.35
C ILE A 45 -0.87 0.16 7.17
N TYR A 46 -1.08 -1.02 6.58
CA TYR A 46 -2.04 -1.19 5.51
C TYR A 46 -3.47 -0.88 5.97
N ASP A 47 -3.88 -1.43 7.12
CA ASP A 47 -5.22 -1.23 7.67
C ASP A 47 -5.49 0.25 7.95
N PHE A 48 -4.53 0.98 8.55
CA PHE A 48 -4.67 2.42 8.76
C PHE A 48 -4.81 3.22 7.47
N ALA A 49 -4.13 2.83 6.39
CA ALA A 49 -4.27 3.49 5.10
C ALA A 49 -5.65 3.22 4.47
N VAL A 50 -6.19 2.00 4.58
CA VAL A 50 -7.53 1.64 4.07
C VAL A 50 -8.64 2.30 4.88
N GLU A 51 -8.51 2.32 6.21
CA GLU A 51 -9.49 2.92 7.14
C GLU A 51 -9.57 4.45 7.06
N GLY A 52 -8.70 5.10 6.27
CA GLY A 52 -8.66 6.57 6.13
C GLY A 52 -7.77 7.29 7.15
N ASN A 53 -7.09 6.56 8.03
CA ASN A 53 -6.10 7.11 8.95
C ASN A 53 -4.70 7.18 8.32
N ALA A 54 -4.61 7.87 7.19
CA ALA A 54 -3.38 7.92 6.40
C ALA A 54 -2.21 8.61 7.14
N LEU A 55 -2.47 9.56 8.05
CA LEU A 55 -1.41 10.18 8.86
C LEU A 55 -0.70 9.20 9.77
N LYS A 56 -1.44 8.31 10.43
CA LYS A 56 -0.86 7.26 11.25
C LYS A 56 -0.12 6.24 10.39
N ALA A 57 -0.62 5.95 9.19
CA ALA A 57 0.09 5.11 8.23
C ALA A 57 1.44 5.72 7.82
N ILE A 58 1.49 7.03 7.57
CA ILE A 58 2.72 7.79 7.27
C ILE A 58 3.70 7.72 8.44
N GLU A 59 3.24 8.01 9.66
CA GLU A 59 4.06 7.97 10.87
C GLU A 59 4.71 6.59 11.06
N LEU A 60 3.92 5.52 11.02
CA LEU A 60 4.43 4.15 11.16
C LEU A 60 5.33 3.75 10.00
N THR A 61 5.06 4.24 8.79
CA THR A 61 5.93 3.99 7.63
C THR A 61 7.29 4.62 7.84
N GLU A 62 7.35 5.86 8.32
CA GLU A 62 8.63 6.50 8.63
C GLU A 62 9.34 5.82 9.80
N GLU A 63 8.63 5.21 10.77
CA GLU A 63 9.29 4.40 11.82
C GLU A 63 9.90 3.08 11.30
N VAL A 64 9.24 2.43 10.34
CA VAL A 64 9.64 1.10 9.84
C VAL A 64 10.60 1.18 8.65
N ALA A 65 10.38 2.15 7.77
CA ALA A 65 11.09 2.35 6.50
C ALA A 65 11.50 3.81 6.35
N HIS A 66 12.40 4.26 7.22
CA HIS A 66 12.92 5.63 7.25
C HIS A 66 13.32 6.16 5.85
N GLY A 67 12.80 7.33 5.49
CA GLY A 67 13.13 8.02 4.23
C GLY A 67 12.51 7.38 2.98
N LEU A 68 11.62 6.39 3.13
CA LEU A 68 10.90 5.80 2.01
C LEU A 68 10.00 6.82 1.31
N LEU A 69 9.28 7.65 2.07
CA LEU A 69 8.35 8.64 1.52
C LEU A 69 9.09 9.84 0.91
N GLU A 70 10.26 10.19 1.45
CA GLU A 70 11.14 11.19 0.83
C GLU A 70 11.66 10.71 -0.53
N LYS A 71 12.01 9.43 -0.65
CA LYS A 71 12.46 8.83 -1.92
C LYS A 71 11.33 8.66 -2.92
N ASN A 72 10.12 8.34 -2.45
CA ASN A 72 8.93 8.13 -3.27
C ASN A 72 7.88 9.22 -3.02
N GLU A 73 8.14 10.41 -3.57
CA GLU A 73 7.24 11.57 -3.50
C GLU A 73 5.81 11.26 -3.98
N GLY A 74 5.67 10.33 -4.95
CA GLY A 74 4.36 9.96 -5.49
C GLY A 74 3.51 9.22 -4.46
N LEU A 75 4.10 8.25 -3.76
CA LEU A 75 3.43 7.55 -2.67
C LEU A 75 3.11 8.51 -1.52
N HIS A 76 4.04 9.41 -1.19
CA HIS A 76 3.80 10.40 -0.14
C HIS A 76 2.62 11.32 -0.49
N PHE A 77 2.56 11.82 -1.73
CA PHE A 77 1.43 12.59 -2.22
C PHE A 77 0.12 11.79 -2.12
N ASP A 78 0.09 10.56 -2.64
CA ASP A 78 -1.13 9.74 -2.65
C ASP A 78 -1.66 9.49 -1.22
N LEU A 79 -0.77 9.29 -0.22
CA LEU A 79 -1.17 9.15 1.19
C LEU A 79 -1.68 10.46 1.81
N LEU A 80 -1.04 11.59 1.53
CA LEU A 80 -1.52 12.89 1.99
C LEU A 80 -2.89 13.22 1.37
N SER A 81 -3.09 12.89 0.09
CA SER A 81 -4.37 13.03 -0.59
C SER A 81 -5.47 12.20 0.06
N LEU A 82 -5.18 10.97 0.53
CA LEU A 82 -6.16 10.18 1.28
C LEU A 82 -6.62 10.90 2.55
N HIS A 83 -5.69 11.46 3.33
CA HIS A 83 -6.06 12.20 4.53
C HIS A 83 -6.86 13.46 4.20
N PHE A 84 -6.45 14.21 3.18
CA PHE A 84 -7.16 15.39 2.71
C PHE A 84 -8.60 15.04 2.32
N VAL A 85 -8.79 13.98 1.53
CA VAL A 85 -10.11 13.48 1.13
C VAL A 85 -10.96 13.13 2.35
N GLU A 86 -10.39 12.49 3.37
CA GLU A 86 -11.10 12.15 4.60
C GLU A 86 -11.57 13.40 5.38
N LEU A 87 -10.75 14.47 5.41
CA LEU A 87 -11.14 15.76 6.00
C LEU A 87 -12.29 16.41 5.23
N VAL A 88 -12.26 16.34 3.89
CA VAL A 88 -13.33 16.85 3.03
C VAL A 88 -14.63 16.07 3.25
N CYS A 89 -14.57 14.74 3.29
CA CYS A 89 -15.72 13.88 3.60
C CYS A 89 -16.29 14.14 5.00
N SER A 90 -15.43 14.46 5.96
CA SER A 90 -15.82 14.83 7.33
C SER A 90 -16.39 16.24 7.45
N ARG A 91 -16.54 16.99 6.34
CA ARG A 91 -17.00 18.40 6.27
C ARG A 91 -16.13 19.37 7.06
N LYS A 92 -14.87 19.03 7.27
CA LYS A 92 -13.89 19.86 7.99
C LYS A 92 -13.12 20.74 7.00
N CYS A 93 -13.82 21.59 6.28
CA CYS A 93 -13.24 22.36 5.16
C CYS A 93 -12.08 23.26 5.58
N THR A 94 -12.12 23.84 6.78
CA THR A 94 -11.03 24.67 7.32
C THR A 94 -9.77 23.84 7.57
N GLU A 95 -9.90 22.71 8.28
CA GLU A 95 -8.79 21.78 8.53
C GLU A 95 -8.22 21.22 7.21
N ALA A 96 -9.09 20.88 6.25
CA ALA A 96 -8.68 20.40 4.93
C ALA A 96 -7.87 21.45 4.16
N LEU A 97 -8.29 22.72 4.20
CA LEU A 97 -7.60 23.81 3.50
C LEU A 97 -6.24 24.12 4.15
N GLU A 98 -6.18 24.19 5.48
CA GLU A 98 -4.91 24.37 6.21
C GLU A 98 -3.96 23.22 5.92
N PHE A 99 -4.45 21.98 5.96
CA PHE A 99 -3.67 20.79 5.63
C PHE A 99 -3.14 20.85 4.19
N ALA A 100 -3.98 21.20 3.22
CA ALA A 100 -3.59 21.35 1.83
C ALA A 100 -2.49 22.40 1.65
N GLN A 101 -2.62 23.56 2.28
CA GLN A 101 -1.64 24.63 2.19
C GLN A 101 -0.28 24.23 2.79
N VAL A 102 -0.28 23.49 3.89
CA VAL A 102 0.96 23.09 4.57
C VAL A 102 1.62 21.88 3.92
N LYS A 103 0.83 20.85 3.57
CA LYS A 103 1.34 19.54 3.17
C LYS A 103 1.28 19.27 1.67
N LEU A 104 0.26 19.76 0.97
CA LEU A 104 0.07 19.51 -0.46
C LEU A 104 0.63 20.62 -1.36
N ALA A 105 0.65 21.88 -0.91
CA ALA A 105 1.16 23.01 -1.68
C ALA A 105 2.61 22.84 -2.20
N PRO A 106 3.55 22.19 -1.47
CA PRO A 106 4.89 21.90 -2.01
C PRO A 106 4.86 21.10 -3.32
N PHE A 107 3.90 20.19 -3.47
CA PHE A 107 3.73 19.39 -4.69
C PHE A 107 3.18 20.19 -5.86
N GLY A 108 2.47 21.30 -5.61
CA GLY A 108 1.97 22.20 -6.67
C GLY A 108 3.08 22.91 -7.45
N LYS A 109 4.33 22.92 -6.94
CA LYS A 109 5.51 23.41 -7.68
C LYS A 109 6.01 22.42 -8.72
N LEU A 110 5.61 21.15 -8.62
CA LEU A 110 6.04 20.06 -9.49
C LEU A 110 4.95 19.79 -10.51
N HIS A 111 5.21 20.08 -11.78
CA HIS A 111 4.22 19.98 -12.85
C HIS A 111 3.51 18.61 -12.91
N LYS A 112 4.22 17.52 -12.59
CA LYS A 112 3.70 16.15 -12.56
C LYS A 112 2.57 15.90 -11.54
N TYR A 113 2.37 16.77 -10.56
CA TYR A 113 1.34 16.64 -9.52
C TYR A 113 0.25 17.71 -9.59
N VAL A 114 0.39 18.72 -10.46
CA VAL A 114 -0.56 19.84 -10.54
C VAL A 114 -1.97 19.35 -10.84
N GLU A 115 -2.12 18.50 -11.87
CA GLU A 115 -3.42 17.93 -12.25
C GLU A 115 -4.05 17.13 -11.10
N LYS A 116 -3.29 16.21 -10.48
CA LYS A 116 -3.78 15.45 -9.31
C LYS A 116 -4.18 16.34 -8.13
N LEU A 117 -3.47 17.45 -7.93
CA LEU A 117 -3.77 18.40 -6.88
C LEU A 117 -5.07 19.15 -7.20
N GLU A 118 -5.24 19.61 -8.44
CA GLU A 118 -6.47 20.27 -8.92
C GLU A 118 -7.68 19.33 -8.79
N ASP A 119 -7.55 18.06 -9.19
CA ASP A 119 -8.58 17.04 -9.02
C ASP A 119 -8.98 16.85 -7.55
N SER A 120 -7.98 16.80 -6.66
CA SER A 120 -8.24 16.70 -5.22
C SER A 120 -8.95 17.96 -4.70
N MET A 121 -8.51 19.16 -5.09
CA MET A 121 -9.12 20.43 -4.67
C MET A 121 -10.53 20.63 -5.22
N ALA A 122 -10.85 20.06 -6.37
CA ALA A 122 -12.19 20.14 -6.96
C ALA A 122 -13.27 19.56 -6.03
N LEU A 123 -12.91 18.64 -5.12
CA LEU A 123 -13.83 18.11 -4.10
C LEU A 123 -14.35 19.20 -3.13
N LEU A 124 -13.58 20.25 -2.87
CA LEU A 124 -13.97 21.35 -1.98
C LEU A 124 -15.05 22.26 -2.58
N ALA A 125 -15.22 22.24 -3.91
CA ALA A 125 -16.21 23.07 -4.60
C ALA A 125 -17.65 22.55 -4.46
N TYR A 126 -17.84 21.37 -3.85
CA TYR A 126 -19.13 20.70 -3.71
C TYR A 126 -19.48 20.52 -2.23
N GLU A 127 -20.73 20.81 -1.87
CA GLU A 127 -21.25 20.54 -0.51
C GLU A 127 -21.30 19.03 -0.19
N GLU A 128 -21.57 18.22 -1.22
CA GLU A 128 -21.54 16.77 -1.19
C GLU A 128 -20.42 16.28 -2.11
N PRO A 129 -19.26 15.87 -1.58
CA PRO A 129 -18.10 15.44 -2.37
C PRO A 129 -18.41 14.29 -3.35
N GLU A 130 -19.39 13.44 -3.05
CA GLU A 130 -19.79 12.33 -3.93
C GLU A 130 -20.46 12.79 -5.24
N LYS A 131 -20.95 14.04 -5.28
CA LYS A 131 -21.50 14.65 -6.51
C LYS A 131 -20.42 15.26 -7.40
N SER A 132 -19.19 15.35 -6.92
CA SER A 132 -18.07 15.85 -7.70
C SER A 132 -17.73 14.87 -8.84
N PRO A 133 -17.27 15.36 -10.01
CA PRO A 133 -16.63 14.52 -11.03
C PRO A 133 -15.48 13.67 -10.45
N MET A 134 -14.87 14.12 -9.36
CA MET A 134 -13.74 13.48 -8.69
C MET A 134 -14.16 12.50 -7.56
N PHE A 135 -15.43 12.11 -7.50
CA PHE A 135 -15.95 11.17 -6.49
C PHE A 135 -15.20 9.84 -6.40
N HIS A 136 -14.54 9.41 -7.49
CA HIS A 136 -13.75 8.19 -7.53
C HIS A 136 -12.56 8.22 -6.56
N LEU A 137 -12.07 9.40 -6.17
CA LEU A 137 -11.03 9.57 -5.14
C LEU A 137 -11.54 9.24 -3.73
N LEU A 138 -12.86 9.23 -3.52
CA LEU A 138 -13.49 8.90 -2.23
C LEU A 138 -13.66 7.37 -2.06
N SER A 139 -13.60 6.63 -3.16
CA SER A 139 -13.94 5.21 -3.24
C SER A 139 -13.02 4.32 -2.41
N MET A 140 -13.57 3.22 -1.88
CA MET A 140 -12.77 2.18 -1.22
C MET A 140 -11.69 1.62 -2.15
N ASP A 141 -11.99 1.47 -3.44
CA ASP A 141 -11.03 0.97 -4.43
C ASP A 141 -9.80 1.89 -4.53
N TYR A 142 -9.97 3.21 -4.47
CA TYR A 142 -8.85 4.14 -4.47
C TYR A 142 -7.99 3.98 -3.21
N ARG A 143 -8.61 3.94 -2.02
CA ARG A 143 -7.90 3.73 -0.75
C ARG A 143 -7.11 2.44 -0.76
N GLN A 144 -7.73 1.35 -1.22
CA GLN A 144 -7.10 0.05 -1.31
C GLN A 144 -5.91 0.07 -2.27
N ARG A 145 -6.03 0.70 -3.45
CA ARG A 145 -4.90 0.83 -4.39
C ARG A 145 -3.70 1.56 -3.78
N VAL A 146 -3.95 2.65 -3.05
CA VAL A 146 -2.88 3.41 -2.37
C VAL A 146 -2.26 2.57 -1.25
N ALA A 147 -3.07 1.89 -0.45
CA ALA A 147 -2.59 1.01 0.62
C ALA A 147 -1.79 -0.20 0.08
N GLU A 148 -2.21 -0.80 -1.03
CA GLU A 148 -1.48 -1.86 -1.71
C GLU A 148 -0.15 -1.37 -2.29
N ASN A 149 -0.13 -0.14 -2.82
CA ASN A 149 1.10 0.51 -3.27
C ASN A 149 2.05 0.74 -2.08
N LEU A 150 1.55 1.31 -0.98
CA LEU A 150 2.32 1.51 0.26
C LEU A 150 2.95 0.19 0.74
N ASN A 151 2.13 -0.85 0.88
CA ASN A 151 2.61 -2.15 1.36
C ASN A 151 3.67 -2.75 0.42
N ARG A 152 3.51 -2.59 -0.91
CA ARG A 152 4.51 -3.03 -1.88
C ARG A 152 5.84 -2.27 -1.73
N GLU A 153 5.79 -0.95 -1.59
CA GLU A 153 6.99 -0.11 -1.45
C GLU A 153 7.72 -0.39 -0.13
N ILE A 154 6.99 -0.62 0.97
CA ILE A 154 7.58 -1.03 2.26
C ILE A 154 8.24 -2.41 2.15
N LEU A 155 7.57 -3.39 1.51
CA LEU A 155 8.16 -4.71 1.23
C LEU A 155 9.44 -4.60 0.39
N ALA A 156 9.40 -3.79 -0.67
CA ALA A 156 10.54 -3.57 -1.55
C ALA A 156 11.71 -2.90 -0.80
N HIS A 157 11.43 -1.91 0.05
CA HIS A 157 12.43 -1.27 0.91
C HIS A 157 13.10 -2.29 1.85
N ALA A 158 12.33 -3.25 2.37
CA ALA A 158 12.83 -4.35 3.21
C ALA A 158 13.51 -5.49 2.41
N ASN A 159 13.64 -5.37 1.08
CA ASN A 159 14.10 -6.42 0.16
C ASN A 159 13.29 -7.73 0.27
N LEU A 160 12.01 -7.61 0.61
CA LEU A 160 11.06 -8.70 0.68
C LEU A 160 10.23 -8.77 -0.62
N PRO A 161 9.75 -9.97 -1.01
CA PRO A 161 8.90 -10.09 -2.17
C PRO A 161 7.56 -9.38 -1.91
N SER A 162 7.17 -8.50 -2.83
CA SER A 162 5.93 -7.71 -2.76
C SER A 162 4.64 -8.55 -2.77
N TYR A 163 4.76 -9.82 -3.12
CA TYR A 163 3.68 -10.80 -3.13
C TYR A 163 4.20 -12.11 -2.54
N THR A 164 3.34 -12.79 -1.77
CA THR A 164 3.59 -14.16 -1.35
C THR A 164 3.66 -15.10 -2.55
N ALA A 165 4.30 -16.27 -2.36
CA ALA A 165 4.27 -17.33 -3.35
C ALA A 165 2.82 -17.70 -3.75
N MET A 166 1.90 -17.72 -2.79
CA MET A 166 0.48 -18.01 -3.02
C MET A 166 -0.22 -16.92 -3.86
N GLU A 167 -0.06 -15.64 -3.53
CA GLU A 167 -0.65 -14.54 -4.31
C GLU A 167 -0.09 -14.51 -5.74
N ARG A 168 1.22 -14.79 -5.91
CA ARG A 168 1.82 -14.91 -7.24
C ARG A 168 1.18 -16.05 -8.02
N LEU A 169 1.02 -17.22 -7.41
CA LEU A 169 0.36 -18.37 -8.03
C LEU A 169 -1.10 -18.05 -8.39
N ILE A 170 -1.85 -17.42 -7.49
CA ILE A 170 -3.25 -17.03 -7.75
C ILE A 170 -3.33 -16.04 -8.90
N LYS A 171 -2.45 -15.02 -8.95
CA LYS A 171 -2.41 -14.05 -10.05
C LYS A 171 -2.06 -14.74 -11.37
N GLN A 172 -1.04 -15.59 -11.38
CA GLN A 172 -0.66 -16.36 -12.57
C GLN A 172 -1.79 -17.27 -13.04
N ALA A 173 -2.43 -18.01 -12.14
CA ALA A 173 -3.57 -18.88 -12.45
C ALA A 173 -4.77 -18.06 -12.97
N THR A 174 -5.02 -16.87 -12.40
CA THR A 174 -6.10 -15.98 -12.84
C THR A 174 -5.86 -15.47 -14.26
N VAL A 175 -4.64 -15.00 -14.54
CA VAL A 175 -4.25 -14.54 -15.88
C VAL A 175 -4.34 -15.68 -16.89
N VAL A 176 -3.76 -16.85 -16.59
CA VAL A 176 -3.83 -18.04 -17.46
C VAL A 176 -5.29 -18.43 -17.76
N ARG A 177 -6.15 -18.44 -16.73
CA ARG A 177 -7.58 -18.71 -16.90
C ARG A 177 -8.27 -17.68 -17.79
N GLN A 178 -7.96 -16.39 -17.62
CA GLN A 178 -8.54 -15.31 -18.43
C GLN A 178 -8.07 -15.41 -19.90
N SER A 179 -6.77 -15.60 -20.13
CA SER A 179 -6.21 -15.79 -21.47
C SER A 179 -6.80 -17.00 -22.17
N LEU A 180 -6.88 -18.16 -21.50
CA LEU A 180 -7.54 -19.35 -22.04
C LEU A 180 -9.03 -19.09 -22.34
N SER A 181 -9.76 -18.40 -21.44
CA SER A 181 -11.17 -18.08 -21.69
C SER A 181 -11.41 -17.11 -22.85
N GLN A 182 -10.40 -16.30 -23.18
CA GLN A 182 -10.46 -15.34 -24.28
C GLN A 182 -10.07 -16.00 -25.62
N GLU A 183 -9.20 -17.02 -25.60
CA GLU A 183 -8.87 -17.86 -26.76
C GLU A 183 -9.92 -18.95 -27.06
N LEU A 184 -10.70 -19.36 -26.05
CA LEU A 184 -11.77 -20.35 -26.16
C LEU A 184 -13.07 -19.74 -26.73
N GLY A 185 -13.03 -19.34 -27.99
CA GLY A 185 -14.25 -19.16 -28.78
C GLY A 185 -14.95 -20.51 -28.97
N LYS A 186 -16.14 -20.65 -28.35
CA LYS A 186 -17.20 -21.69 -28.46
C LYS A 186 -16.86 -23.20 -28.49
N ASP A 187 -15.67 -23.68 -28.86
CA ASP A 187 -15.37 -25.10 -29.03
C ASP A 187 -13.95 -25.48 -28.57
N GLY A 188 -13.63 -25.32 -27.28
CA GLY A 188 -12.35 -25.83 -26.78
C GLY A 188 -12.41 -26.48 -25.40
N PRO A 189 -11.29 -27.13 -24.98
CA PRO A 189 -11.27 -28.07 -23.88
C PRO A 189 -11.74 -27.44 -22.56
N SER A 190 -12.34 -28.28 -21.72
CA SER A 190 -12.91 -27.84 -20.45
C SER A 190 -11.88 -27.08 -19.60
N PRO A 191 -12.29 -26.02 -18.90
CA PRO A 191 -11.39 -25.25 -18.05
C PRO A 191 -10.67 -26.15 -17.04
N PHE A 192 -9.40 -25.84 -16.75
CA PHE A 192 -8.66 -26.53 -15.70
C PHE A 192 -9.44 -26.49 -14.38
N SER A 193 -9.76 -27.68 -13.85
CA SER A 193 -10.47 -27.86 -12.59
C SER A 193 -9.50 -28.32 -11.52
N LEU A 194 -9.21 -27.41 -10.59
CA LEU A 194 -8.35 -27.68 -9.43
C LEU A 194 -8.91 -28.82 -8.56
N ARG A 195 -10.24 -28.97 -8.55
CA ARG A 195 -10.93 -30.06 -7.85
C ARG A 195 -10.66 -31.43 -8.48
N ASP A 196 -10.53 -31.49 -9.80
CA ASP A 196 -10.28 -32.74 -10.52
C ASP A 196 -8.81 -33.12 -10.46
N PHE A 197 -7.90 -32.14 -10.52
CA PHE A 197 -6.46 -32.37 -10.31
C PHE A 197 -6.15 -32.91 -8.91
N LEU A 198 -6.78 -32.36 -7.86
CA LEU A 198 -6.56 -32.82 -6.48
C LEU A 198 -7.18 -34.18 -6.15
N LYS A 199 -8.02 -34.72 -7.03
CA LYS A 199 -8.62 -36.05 -6.91
C LYS A 199 -7.87 -37.12 -7.71
N SER A 200 -6.94 -36.70 -8.58
CA SER A 200 -6.02 -37.57 -9.34
C SER A 200 -4.77 -37.87 -8.53
#